data_AF-A0A7C4GDM4-F1
#
_entry.id   AF-A0A7C4GDM4-F1
#
_cell.length_a   1.000
_cell.length_b   1.000
_cell.length_c   1.000
_cell.angle_alpha   90.00
_cell.angle_beta   90.00
_cell.angle_gamma   90.00
#
_symmetry.space_group_name_H-M   'P 1'
#
loop_
_entity.id
_entity.type
_entity.pdbx_description
1 polymer ?
#
loop_
_entity_poly.entity_id
_entity_poly.type
_entity_poly.pdbx_seq_one_letter_code
_entity_poly.pdbx_strand_id
1 'polypeptide(L)'
;MQRQWALDRPLRVQVRCPVTGRPIDPQIYDGRGETAVFFATAAARDEYRADPARFASKLDDSFTYQAGCGTCGGDIVPDVSLPDDGRVLYFCCRGCRAAFEKDPAAYRSKILAGIAANAAAWRARHPAPATTSAPADRPAPP
;
A
#
# COMPACT_ATOMS: atom_id res chain seq x y z
N MET A 1 24.98 -4.57 8.64
CA MET A 1 24.22 -3.40 8.13
C MET A 1 22.99 -3.79 7.32
N GLN A 2 23.07 -4.72 6.35
CA GLN A 2 21.91 -5.16 5.54
C GLN A 2 20.78 -5.87 6.30
N ARG A 3 21.09 -6.63 7.37
CA ARG A 3 20.10 -7.35 8.19
C ARG A 3 19.15 -6.43 8.95
N GLN A 4 19.56 -5.20 9.28
CA GLN A 4 18.73 -4.24 10.01
C GLN A 4 17.65 -3.64 9.09
N TRP A 5 17.99 -3.35 7.84
CA TRP A 5 17.05 -2.81 6.85
C TRP A 5 15.95 -3.79 6.43
N ALA A 6 16.21 -5.11 6.46
CA ALA A 6 15.18 -6.11 6.20
C ALA A 6 14.16 -6.24 7.34
N LEU A 7 14.54 -5.87 8.57
CA LEU A 7 13.68 -5.89 9.75
C LEU A 7 12.81 -4.64 9.88
N ASP A 8 13.27 -3.50 9.33
CA ASP A 8 12.52 -2.23 9.27
C ASP A 8 11.66 -2.07 8.00
N ARG A 9 11.58 -3.10 7.15
CA ARG A 9 10.80 -2.99 5.90
C ARG A 9 9.31 -2.81 6.25
N PRO A 10 8.67 -1.73 5.80
CA PRO A 10 7.31 -1.45 6.20
C PRO A 10 6.37 -2.52 5.64
N LEU A 11 5.36 -2.89 6.43
CA LEU A 11 4.37 -3.91 6.05
C LEU A 11 3.57 -3.49 4.81
N ARG A 12 3.46 -2.19 4.57
CA ARG A 12 2.86 -1.63 3.37
C ARG A 12 3.76 -0.55 2.78
N VAL A 13 3.81 -0.48 1.45
CA VAL A 13 4.60 0.49 0.70
C VAL A 13 3.66 1.37 -0.09
N GLN A 14 3.88 2.68 -0.04
CA GLN A 14 3.13 3.61 -0.85
C GLN A 14 3.66 3.60 -2.28
N VAL A 15 2.78 3.30 -3.23
CA VAL A 15 3.14 3.21 -4.65
C VAL A 15 2.84 4.51 -5.39
N ARG A 16 1.83 5.27 -4.95
CA ARG A 16 1.37 6.49 -5.65
C ARG A 16 0.96 7.57 -4.66
N CYS A 17 0.95 8.81 -5.14
CA CYS A 17 0.38 9.92 -4.38
C CYS A 17 -1.15 9.78 -4.31
N PRO A 18 -1.77 9.86 -3.11
CA PRO A 18 -3.21 9.64 -2.92
C PRO A 18 -4.08 10.77 -3.48
N VAL A 19 -3.48 11.96 -3.64
CA VAL A 19 -4.18 13.14 -4.15
C VAL A 19 -4.05 13.21 -5.67
N THR A 20 -2.82 13.07 -6.20
CA THR A 20 -2.52 13.35 -7.61
C THR A 20 -2.30 12.11 -8.48
N GLY A 21 -2.09 10.93 -7.89
CA GLY A 21 -1.76 9.68 -8.61
C GLY A 21 -0.36 9.64 -9.22
N ARG A 22 0.44 10.71 -9.05
CA ARG A 22 1.82 10.84 -9.55
C ARG A 22 2.83 10.07 -8.68
N PRO A 23 4.07 9.85 -9.17
CA PRO A 23 5.17 9.32 -8.38
C PRO A 23 5.37 10.16 -7.10
N ILE A 24 5.57 9.48 -5.98
CA ILE A 24 5.80 10.12 -4.68
C ILE A 24 7.20 10.72 -4.61
N ASP A 25 7.33 11.85 -3.91
CA ASP A 25 8.63 12.45 -3.58
C ASP A 25 8.96 12.13 -2.11
N PRO A 26 10.07 11.44 -1.81
CA PRO A 26 10.49 11.14 -0.44
C PRO A 26 10.71 12.38 0.43
N GLN A 27 10.95 13.56 -0.17
CA GLN A 27 11.13 14.82 0.55
C GLN A 27 9.81 15.43 1.04
N ILE A 28 8.68 15.02 0.47
CA ILE A 28 7.38 15.61 0.76
C ILE A 28 6.51 14.57 1.45
N TYR A 29 6.47 14.61 2.77
CA TYR A 29 5.69 13.69 3.59
C TYR A 29 4.89 14.41 4.67
N ASP A 30 3.85 13.74 5.17
CA ASP A 30 3.09 14.14 6.35
C ASP A 30 2.84 12.97 7.29
N GLY A 31 2.81 13.23 8.59
CA GLY A 31 2.79 12.20 9.63
C GLY A 31 4.19 11.75 10.07
N ARG A 32 4.25 10.71 10.91
CA ARG A 32 5.49 10.13 11.44
C ARG A 32 5.37 8.62 11.64
N GLY A 33 6.45 7.89 11.42
CA GLY A 33 6.49 6.43 11.60
C GLY A 33 5.75 5.67 10.49
N GLU A 34 5.03 4.62 10.87
CA GLU A 34 4.32 3.72 9.94
C GLU A 34 3.06 4.32 9.29
N THR A 35 2.64 5.50 9.74
CA THR A 35 1.54 6.28 9.15
C THR A 35 2.02 7.47 8.32
N ALA A 36 3.34 7.58 8.07
CA ALA A 36 3.88 8.59 7.19
C ALA A 36 3.33 8.41 5.77
N VAL A 37 2.73 9.48 5.24
CA VAL A 37 2.19 9.55 3.89
C VAL A 37 3.11 10.43 3.07
N PHE A 38 3.58 9.93 1.94
CA PHE A 38 4.38 10.67 0.97
C PHE A 38 3.50 11.24 -0.14
N PHE A 39 3.89 12.41 -0.64
CA PHE A 39 3.15 13.15 -1.64
C PHE A 39 4.05 13.49 -2.82
N ALA A 40 3.45 13.63 -3.99
CA ALA A 40 4.18 14.03 -5.19
C ALA A 40 4.58 15.53 -5.17
N THR A 41 3.81 16.36 -4.46
CA THR A 41 4.00 17.82 -4.42
C THR A 41 3.57 18.40 -3.08
N ALA A 42 4.10 19.57 -2.73
CA ALA A 42 3.70 20.29 -1.50
C ALA A 42 2.21 20.66 -1.52
N ALA A 43 1.69 21.04 -2.69
CA ALA A 43 0.26 21.33 -2.87
C ALA A 43 -0.62 20.11 -2.53
N ALA A 44 -0.22 18.91 -2.97
CA ALA A 44 -0.93 17.67 -2.64
C ALA A 44 -0.92 17.37 -1.13
N ARG A 45 0.21 17.64 -0.46
CA ARG A 45 0.30 17.52 1.00
C ARG A 45 -0.64 18.50 1.69
N ASP A 46 -0.68 19.75 1.25
CA ASP A 46 -1.51 20.78 1.87
C ASP A 46 -3.02 20.51 1.65
N GLU A 47 -3.40 19.99 0.48
CA GLU A 47 -4.77 19.52 0.21
C GLU A 47 -5.14 18.32 1.09
N TYR A 48 -4.22 17.37 1.27
CA TYR A 48 -4.41 16.27 2.19
C TYR A 48 -4.54 16.73 3.65
N ARG A 49 -3.78 17.75 4.08
CA ARG A 49 -3.91 18.34 5.42
C ARG A 49 -5.24 19.03 5.65
N ALA A 50 -5.78 19.67 4.61
CA ALA A 50 -7.07 20.33 4.69
C ALA A 50 -8.21 19.31 4.91
N ASP A 51 -8.18 18.18 4.20
CA ASP A 51 -9.24 17.16 4.25
C ASP A 51 -8.71 15.71 4.16
N PRO A 52 -8.01 15.21 5.20
CA PRO A 52 -7.39 13.88 5.13
C PRO A 52 -8.44 12.76 5.05
N ALA A 53 -9.61 12.96 5.64
CA ALA A 53 -10.72 12.01 5.61
C ALA A 53 -11.24 11.78 4.17
N ARG A 54 -11.24 12.81 3.33
CA ARG A 54 -11.65 12.71 1.93
C ARG A 54 -10.69 11.85 1.10
N PHE A 55 -9.41 11.89 1.44
CA PHE A 55 -8.37 11.13 0.75
C PHE A 55 -8.06 9.80 1.44
N ALA A 56 -8.66 9.47 2.58
CA ALA A 56 -8.40 8.24 3.32
C ALA A 56 -8.62 6.98 2.49
N SER A 57 -9.71 6.91 1.69
CA SER A 57 -9.95 5.79 0.79
C SER A 57 -8.89 5.69 -0.31
N LYS A 58 -8.58 6.81 -0.97
CA LYS A 58 -7.53 6.86 -2.01
C LYS A 58 -6.15 6.55 -1.45
N LEU A 59 -5.91 6.92 -0.19
CA LEU A 59 -4.69 6.64 0.53
C LEU A 59 -4.53 5.14 0.74
N ASP A 60 -5.56 4.46 1.23
CA ASP A 60 -5.52 3.00 1.40
C ASP A 60 -5.30 2.29 0.06
N ASP A 61 -5.96 2.74 -1.01
CA ASP A 61 -5.76 2.23 -2.38
C ASP A 61 -4.34 2.54 -2.95
N SER A 62 -3.69 3.58 -2.44
CA SER A 62 -2.33 3.97 -2.84
C SER A 62 -1.24 3.19 -2.10
N PHE A 63 -1.61 2.38 -1.10
CA PHE A 63 -0.72 1.47 -0.42
C PHE A 63 -0.84 0.06 -1.00
N THR A 64 0.29 -0.62 -1.09
CA THR A 64 0.33 -2.07 -1.34
C THR A 64 0.97 -2.77 -0.16
N TYR A 65 0.42 -3.92 0.23
CA TYR A 65 1.05 -4.81 1.21
C TYR A 65 2.23 -5.58 0.61
N GLN A 66 2.57 -5.32 -0.65
CA GLN A 66 3.72 -5.91 -1.29
C GLN A 66 5.00 -5.14 -0.89
N ALA A 67 5.67 -5.58 0.18
CA ALA A 67 6.90 -4.94 0.66
C ALA A 67 8.13 -5.18 -0.23
N GLY A 68 8.04 -6.05 -1.25
CA GLY A 68 9.16 -6.35 -2.14
C GLY A 68 8.73 -7.14 -3.37
N CYS A 69 9.61 -7.22 -4.37
CA CYS A 69 9.35 -7.97 -5.59
C CYS A 69 9.36 -9.48 -5.28
N GLY A 70 8.27 -10.21 -5.54
CA GLY A 70 8.23 -11.65 -5.26
C GLY A 70 9.10 -12.50 -6.19
N THR A 71 9.51 -11.95 -7.34
CA THR A 71 10.44 -12.59 -8.29
C THR A 71 11.88 -12.49 -7.80
N CYS A 72 12.35 -11.28 -7.47
CA CYS A 72 13.78 -10.96 -7.23
C CYS A 72 14.11 -10.61 -5.77
N GLY A 73 13.12 -10.27 -4.94
CA GLY A 73 13.29 -9.75 -3.57
C GLY A 73 13.66 -8.26 -3.45
N GLY A 74 14.01 -7.62 -4.57
CA GLY A 74 14.33 -6.19 -4.65
C GLY A 74 13.15 -5.27 -4.38
N ASP A 75 13.42 -3.97 -4.25
CA ASP A 75 12.40 -2.94 -4.03
C ASP A 75 11.47 -2.82 -5.23
N ILE A 76 10.17 -2.74 -4.96
CA ILE A 76 9.16 -2.60 -6.01
C ILE A 76 9.20 -1.18 -6.56
N VAL A 77 8.98 -1.06 -7.88
CA VAL A 77 8.77 0.23 -8.52
C VAL A 77 7.31 0.35 -8.96
N PRO A 78 6.62 1.45 -8.62
CA PRO A 78 5.21 1.64 -8.94
C PRO A 78 4.94 1.79 -10.44
N ASP A 79 5.98 2.11 -11.22
CA ASP A 79 5.94 2.20 -12.68
C ASP A 79 5.80 0.81 -13.34
N VAL A 80 6.35 -0.24 -12.70
CA VAL A 80 6.29 -1.62 -13.21
C VAL A 80 5.25 -2.40 -12.42
N SER A 81 3.99 -2.17 -12.74
CA SER A 81 2.84 -2.86 -12.16
C SER A 81 2.12 -3.75 -13.17
N LEU A 82 1.53 -4.86 -12.71
CA LEU A 82 0.68 -5.74 -13.50
C LEU A 82 -0.61 -6.06 -12.71
N PRO A 83 -1.81 -5.84 -13.29
CA PRO A 83 -3.04 -6.32 -12.69
C PRO A 83 -3.12 -7.85 -12.81
N ASP A 84 -3.35 -8.53 -11.69
CA ASP A 84 -3.53 -9.99 -11.60
C ASP A 84 -4.65 -10.30 -10.59
N ASP A 85 -5.69 -11.02 -11.02
CA ASP A 85 -6.77 -11.54 -10.16
C ASP A 85 -7.36 -10.50 -9.17
N GLY A 86 -7.81 -9.37 -9.71
CA GLY A 86 -8.47 -8.31 -8.94
C GLY A 86 -7.55 -7.46 -8.06
N ARG A 87 -6.22 -7.61 -8.18
CA ARG A 87 -5.23 -6.81 -7.45
C ARG A 87 -4.07 -6.40 -8.37
N VAL A 88 -3.27 -5.43 -7.93
CA VAL A 88 -2.12 -4.93 -8.70
C VAL A 88 -0.83 -5.44 -8.05
N LEU A 89 -0.04 -6.18 -8.81
CA LEU A 89 1.28 -6.67 -8.42
C LEU A 89 2.36 -5.70 -8.91
N TYR A 90 3.35 -5.43 -8.08
CA TYR A 90 4.44 -4.51 -8.39
C TYR A 90 5.77 -5.26 -8.52
N PHE A 91 6.65 -4.82 -9.42
CA PHE A 91 7.91 -5.51 -9.70
C PHE A 91 9.11 -4.58 -9.54
N CYS A 92 10.29 -5.14 -9.29
CA CYS A 92 11.53 -4.39 -9.18
C CYS A 92 12.02 -3.85 -10.54
N CYS A 93 11.66 -4.52 -11.63
CA CYS A 93 12.05 -4.15 -12.99
C CYS A 93 11.16 -4.83 -14.05
N ARG A 94 11.25 -4.35 -15.30
CA ARG A 94 10.54 -4.95 -16.45
C ARG A 94 10.89 -6.42 -16.67
N GLY A 95 12.12 -6.84 -16.35
CA GLY A 95 12.53 -8.24 -16.44
C GLY A 95 11.78 -9.15 -15.46
N CYS A 96 11.54 -8.69 -14.23
CA CYS A 96 10.76 -9.46 -13.25
C CYS A 96 9.29 -9.55 -13.62
N ARG A 97 8.73 -8.48 -14.20
CA ARG A 97 7.39 -8.50 -14.77
C ARG A 97 7.29 -9.53 -15.90
N ALA A 98 8.23 -9.50 -16.85
CA ALA A 98 8.24 -10.46 -17.96
C ALA A 98 8.40 -11.91 -17.50
N ALA A 99 9.19 -12.16 -16.44
CA ALA A 99 9.31 -13.48 -15.83
C ALA A 99 7.99 -13.94 -15.18
N PHE A 100 7.28 -13.03 -14.51
CA PHE A 100 5.94 -13.31 -13.99
C PHE A 100 4.93 -13.59 -15.10
N GLU A 101 4.93 -12.81 -16.19
CA GLU A 101 4.03 -13.04 -17.33
C GLU A 101 4.28 -14.39 -18.02
N LYS A 102 5.53 -14.89 -18.00
CA LYS A 102 5.88 -16.21 -18.53
C LYS A 102 5.38 -17.37 -17.66
N ASP A 103 5.46 -17.23 -16.34
CA ASP A 103 5.00 -18.26 -15.41
C ASP A 103 4.39 -17.62 -14.16
N PRO A 104 3.13 -17.14 -14.26
CA PRO A 104 2.49 -16.46 -13.14
C PRO A 104 2.25 -17.45 -12.00
N ALA A 105 1.90 -18.71 -12.29
CA ALA A 105 1.61 -19.71 -11.28
C ALA A 105 2.79 -19.97 -10.34
N ALA A 106 4.03 -19.97 -10.86
CA ALA A 106 5.23 -20.17 -10.06
C ALA A 106 5.48 -19.04 -9.04
N TYR A 107 5.24 -17.79 -9.41
CA TYR A 107 5.56 -16.63 -8.57
C TYR A 107 4.37 -16.07 -7.77
N ARG A 108 3.16 -16.23 -8.31
CA ARG A 108 1.93 -15.67 -7.75
C ARG A 108 1.70 -16.13 -6.33
N SER A 109 1.76 -17.43 -6.05
CA SER A 109 1.57 -17.95 -4.69
C SER A 109 2.51 -17.31 -3.68
N LYS A 110 3.77 -17.06 -4.06
CA LYS A 110 4.76 -16.40 -3.21
C LYS A 110 4.45 -14.91 -3.01
N ILE A 111 4.09 -14.19 -4.07
CA ILE A 111 3.71 -12.77 -3.98
C ILE A 111 2.47 -12.62 -3.08
N LEU A 112 1.44 -13.43 -3.32
CA LEU A 112 0.19 -13.39 -2.57
C LEU A 112 0.38 -13.77 -1.11
N ALA A 113 1.20 -14.78 -0.83
CA ALA A 113 1.54 -15.13 0.55
C ALA A 113 2.22 -13.96 1.27
N GLY A 114 3.16 -13.27 0.62
CA GLY A 114 3.82 -12.08 1.18
C GLY A 114 2.85 -10.92 1.43
N ILE A 115 1.99 -10.63 0.45
CA ILE A 115 0.93 -9.61 0.57
C ILE A 115 -0.02 -9.96 1.71
N ALA A 116 -0.50 -11.20 1.79
CA ALA A 116 -1.43 -11.64 2.81
C ALA A 116 -0.80 -11.61 4.22
N ALA A 117 0.45 -12.06 4.35
CA ALA A 117 1.19 -12.00 5.62
C ALA A 117 1.36 -10.56 6.10
N ASN A 118 1.76 -9.66 5.19
CA ASN A 118 1.92 -8.25 5.50
C ASN A 118 0.59 -7.56 5.84
N ALA A 119 -0.47 -7.86 5.09
CA ALA A 119 -1.79 -7.32 5.34
C ALA A 119 -2.37 -7.82 6.68
N ALA A 120 -2.14 -9.09 7.03
CA ALA A 120 -2.52 -9.65 8.32
C ALA A 120 -1.73 -8.99 9.47
N ALA A 121 -0.41 -8.85 9.31
CA ALA A 121 0.43 -8.18 10.29
C ALA A 121 0.04 -6.71 10.47
N TRP A 122 -0.31 -6.01 9.39
CA TRP A 122 -0.78 -4.63 9.44
C TRP A 122 -2.11 -4.53 10.20
N ARG A 123 -3.10 -5.35 9.84
CA ARG A 123 -4.41 -5.38 10.51
C ARG A 123 -4.32 -5.79 11.98
N ALA A 124 -3.33 -6.60 12.35
CA ALA A 124 -3.09 -6.97 13.74
C ALA A 124 -2.54 -5.79 14.57
N ARG A 125 -1.74 -4.91 13.96
CA ARG A 125 -1.18 -3.70 14.61
C ARG A 125 -2.13 -2.50 14.56
N HIS A 126 -2.87 -2.40 13.47
CA HIS A 126 -3.86 -1.37 13.17
C HIS A 126 -5.21 -2.05 13.00
N PRO A 127 -5.82 -2.54 14.10
CA PRO A 127 -7.21 -2.95 14.03
C PRO A 127 -7.99 -1.77 13.47
N ALA A 128 -8.81 -2.01 12.44
CA ALA A 128 -9.74 -0.99 11.98
C ALA A 128 -10.42 -0.41 13.22
N PRO A 129 -10.62 0.93 13.32
CA PRO A 129 -11.57 1.42 14.31
C PRO A 129 -12.82 0.60 14.04
N ALA A 130 -13.25 -0.18 15.03
CA ALA A 130 -14.36 -1.08 14.86
C ALA A 130 -15.43 -0.26 14.16
N THR A 131 -15.74 -0.60 12.91
CA THR A 131 -17.06 -0.32 12.40
C THR A 131 -17.93 -1.13 13.33
N THR A 132 -18.33 -0.49 14.44
CA THR A 132 -19.65 -0.68 14.97
C THR A 132 -20.55 -0.37 13.79
N SER A 133 -20.75 -1.36 12.93
CA SER A 133 -22.02 -1.59 12.30
C SER A 133 -22.98 -1.71 13.47
N ALA A 134 -23.44 -0.56 13.96
CA ALA A 134 -24.65 -0.52 14.74
C ALA A 134 -25.70 -1.09 13.80
N PRO A 135 -26.32 -2.25 14.09
CA PRO A 135 -27.52 -2.63 13.36
C PRO A 135 -28.50 -1.45 13.50
N ALA A 136 -29.09 -1.07 12.38
CA ALA A 136 -30.11 -0.03 12.33
C ALA A 136 -31.30 -0.44 13.21
N ASP A 137 -31.34 0.05 14.44
CA ASP A 137 -32.54 0.05 15.26
C ASP A 137 -32.52 1.28 16.17
N ARG A 138 -33.06 2.38 15.65
CA ARG A 138 -33.42 3.54 16.47
C ARG A 138 -34.93 3.67 16.38
N PRO A 139 -35.69 3.35 17.44
CA PRO A 139 -37.11 3.64 17.45
C PRO A 139 -37.32 5.16 17.38
N ALA A 140 -38.28 5.56 16.55
CA ALA A 140 -38.66 6.95 16.34
C ALA A 140 -39.16 7.59 17.66
N PRO A 141 -38.76 8.84 17.98
CA PRO A 141 -39.37 9.61 19.07
C PRO A 141 -40.73 10.19 18.63
N PRO A 142 -41.61 10.57 19.58
CA PRO A 142 -43.07 10.41 19.51
C PRO A 142 -43.80 11.26 18.47
#